data_AF-A0A964XL96-F1
#
_entry.id   AF-A0A964XL96-F1
#
_cell.length_a   1.000
_cell.length_b   1.000
_cell.length_c   1.000
_cell.angle_alpha   90.00
_cell.angle_beta   90.00
_cell.angle_gamma   90.00
#
_symmetry.space_group_name_H-M   'P 1'
#
loop_
_entity.id
_entity.type
_entity.pdbx_description
1 polymer ?
#
loop_
_entity_poly.entity_id
_entity_poly.type
_entity_poly.pdbx_seq_one_letter_code
_entity_poly.pdbx_strand_id
1 'polypeptide(L)'
;MAGEDTTTRRAAITAAVNAIKGAGSKNDLIEAIDKAIGVTAPLGNPAVIEAAAQACAKAAEHCRHEVEEPVERAAKKSLPQAWEGMASVTAQDVVLTAARTAEQLSEALVGGQKALVRLADGLRVAQETDRRGREALHRARSMLGGEDGFFDDMVEKDAEEAEKERAREIATDGGEARKTAAQEADDAARATARDLNKLAAEARSGKLTGNGLSPVDKMMLADTAMVDEVDKNNKETAEREYNEILSANDLERSSTRLNGMNAADRAEFQRMLDGADKPEQRAYLMKALAAGHDMDELRKFDRRIDGKSEAWLARHLTPVVTEVDASGKPIHGTMPNNFKGDQGWTQGGDGKEASCVAASTVNARAMVDPVYALGLTGGPNGQEDSEAAFRDRLVDEQHRVHDEGDGERGGFFGNGPPTGMGDEGWSEVADNELNSPTGADYERQDLSSADDRRGVLPEIEQSVAEGKPVPIKTVGEGGHALVIVGHEGGKLQVHNPWGETTWVSENDFVNGNMHKASDSRFPDATGVHLPK
;
A
#
# COMPACT_ATOMS: atom_id res chain seq x y z
N MET A 1 18.31 11.60 -18.97
CA MET A 1 18.97 10.30 -18.75
C MET A 1 18.34 9.73 -17.49
N ALA A 2 17.48 8.72 -17.64
CA ALA A 2 17.02 7.95 -16.48
C ALA A 2 18.25 7.26 -15.90
N GLY A 3 18.56 7.52 -14.63
CA GLY A 3 19.61 6.79 -13.93
C GLY A 3 19.26 5.31 -13.89
N GLU A 4 20.28 4.45 -13.82
CA GLU A 4 20.12 3.03 -13.52
C GLU A 4 19.32 2.89 -12.20
N ASP A 5 18.20 2.16 -12.22
CA ASP A 5 17.41 1.88 -11.02
C ASP A 5 18.24 1.09 -9.99
N THR A 6 17.99 1.30 -8.69
CA THR A 6 18.77 0.69 -7.60
C THR A 6 18.73 -0.84 -7.63
N THR A 7 17.60 -1.41 -8.09
CA THR A 7 17.42 -2.85 -8.28
C THR A 7 18.32 -3.39 -9.38
N THR A 8 18.34 -2.72 -10.55
CA THR A 8 19.19 -3.09 -11.69
C THR A 8 20.67 -3.06 -11.31
N ARG A 9 21.10 -1.99 -10.62
CA ARG A 9 22.47 -1.85 -10.13
C ARG A 9 22.88 -3.01 -9.22
N ARG A 10 21.99 -3.41 -8.29
CA ARG A 10 22.25 -4.50 -7.35
C ARG A 10 22.38 -5.85 -8.04
N ALA A 11 21.52 -6.13 -9.02
CA ALA A 11 21.60 -7.34 -9.83
C ALA A 11 22.92 -7.39 -10.63
N ALA A 12 23.32 -6.27 -11.24
CA ALA A 12 24.57 -6.17 -11.99
C ALA A 12 25.81 -6.42 -11.11
N ILE A 13 25.86 -5.83 -9.91
CA ILE A 13 26.96 -6.06 -8.96
C ILE A 13 26.97 -7.51 -8.49
N THR A 14 25.80 -8.10 -8.17
CA THR A 14 25.72 -9.50 -7.74
C THR A 14 26.22 -10.46 -8.82
N ALA A 15 25.84 -10.22 -10.08
CA ALA A 15 26.34 -11.00 -11.21
C ALA A 15 27.87 -10.87 -11.36
N ALA A 16 28.41 -9.67 -11.22
CA ALA A 16 29.86 -9.43 -11.30
C ALA A 16 30.62 -10.11 -10.16
N VAL A 17 30.11 -10.06 -8.93
CA VAL A 17 30.69 -10.76 -7.76
C VAL A 17 30.73 -12.27 -7.98
N ASN A 18 29.64 -12.85 -8.50
CA ASN A 18 29.60 -14.28 -8.80
C ASN A 18 30.60 -14.65 -9.90
N ALA A 19 30.76 -13.79 -10.92
CA ALA A 19 31.75 -13.98 -11.97
C ALA A 19 33.20 -13.92 -11.42
N ILE A 20 33.49 -12.99 -10.50
CA ILE A 20 34.81 -12.90 -9.83
C ILE A 20 35.13 -14.21 -9.07
N LYS A 21 34.15 -14.75 -8.33
CA LYS A 21 34.31 -16.00 -7.58
C LYS A 21 34.47 -17.21 -8.49
N GLY A 22 33.77 -17.23 -9.63
CA GLY A 22 33.75 -18.34 -10.58
C GLY A 22 34.79 -18.28 -11.70
N ALA A 23 35.59 -17.20 -11.80
CA ALA A 23 36.54 -17.02 -12.90
C ALA A 23 37.59 -18.13 -12.93
N GLY A 24 37.69 -18.84 -14.06
CA GLY A 24 38.59 -19.99 -14.26
C GLY A 24 40.00 -19.60 -14.71
N SER A 25 40.12 -18.46 -15.40
CA SER A 25 41.39 -17.91 -15.88
C SER A 25 41.66 -16.50 -15.34
N LYS A 26 42.89 -16.00 -15.51
CA LYS A 26 43.27 -14.61 -15.22
C LYS A 26 42.46 -13.61 -16.05
N ASN A 27 42.24 -13.92 -17.34
CA ASN A 27 41.47 -13.07 -18.24
C ASN A 27 39.98 -13.01 -17.83
N ASP A 28 39.39 -14.14 -17.42
CA ASP A 28 38.02 -14.15 -16.87
C ASP A 28 37.92 -13.30 -15.60
N LEU A 29 38.94 -13.36 -14.74
CA LEU A 29 38.99 -12.58 -13.50
C LEU A 29 39.13 -11.08 -13.79
N ILE A 30 39.99 -10.70 -14.74
CA ILE A 30 40.12 -9.33 -15.24
C ILE A 30 38.78 -8.81 -15.76
N GLU A 31 38.11 -9.57 -16.64
CA GLU A 31 36.82 -9.18 -17.22
C GLU A 31 35.75 -9.02 -16.13
N ALA A 32 35.69 -9.94 -15.16
CA ALA A 32 34.74 -9.88 -14.06
C ALA A 32 34.99 -8.66 -13.14
N ILE A 33 36.25 -8.34 -12.84
CA ILE A 33 36.63 -7.15 -12.07
C ILE A 33 36.26 -5.88 -12.84
N ASP A 34 36.56 -5.81 -14.14
CA ASP A 34 36.26 -4.64 -14.97
C ASP A 34 34.74 -4.43 -15.11
N LYS A 35 33.95 -5.52 -15.23
CA LYS A 35 32.48 -5.47 -15.12
C LYS A 35 32.03 -4.91 -13.78
N ALA A 36 32.58 -5.40 -12.67
CA ALA A 36 32.24 -4.88 -11.35
C ALA A 36 32.55 -3.37 -11.26
N ILE A 37 33.76 -2.93 -11.65
CA ILE A 37 34.17 -1.52 -11.69
C ILE A 37 33.21 -0.67 -12.54
N GLY A 38 32.79 -1.19 -13.69
CA GLY A 38 31.93 -0.51 -14.65
C GLY A 38 30.52 -0.19 -14.16
N VAL A 39 29.99 -0.92 -13.16
CA VAL A 39 28.68 -0.58 -12.57
C VAL A 39 28.75 0.79 -11.91
N THR A 40 27.70 1.62 -12.02
CA THR A 40 27.67 2.98 -11.48
C THR A 40 27.74 3.01 -9.94
N ALA A 41 28.11 4.16 -9.35
CA ALA A 41 28.12 4.35 -7.90
C ALA A 41 26.71 4.71 -7.40
N PRO A 42 26.38 4.54 -6.11
CA PRO A 42 25.09 4.97 -5.58
C PRO A 42 24.84 6.46 -5.86
N LEU A 43 23.75 6.74 -6.57
CA LEU A 43 23.37 8.10 -6.97
C LEU A 43 22.70 8.86 -5.81
N GLY A 44 22.69 10.19 -5.91
CA GLY A 44 22.05 11.09 -4.95
C GLY A 44 23.05 11.96 -4.19
N ASN A 45 22.54 13.00 -3.54
CA ASN A 45 23.35 13.95 -2.78
C ASN A 45 22.80 14.07 -1.35
N PRO A 46 23.48 13.46 -0.35
CA PRO A 46 23.05 13.51 1.05
C PRO A 46 22.80 14.94 1.56
N ALA A 47 23.62 15.92 1.15
CA ALA A 47 23.46 17.31 1.60
C ALA A 47 22.18 17.97 1.06
N VAL A 48 21.74 17.62 -0.16
CA VAL A 48 20.48 18.11 -0.72
C VAL A 48 19.29 17.48 0.02
N ILE A 49 19.39 16.19 0.35
CA ILE A 49 18.36 15.46 1.11
C ILE A 49 18.24 16.01 2.54
N GLU A 50 19.36 16.32 3.19
CA GLU A 50 19.39 16.98 4.50
C GLU A 50 18.78 18.38 4.46
N ALA A 51 19.03 19.15 3.39
CA ALA A 51 18.40 20.45 3.23
C ALA A 51 16.87 20.33 3.10
N ALA A 52 16.37 19.31 2.41
CA ALA A 52 14.94 19.00 2.36
C ALA A 52 14.40 18.57 3.74
N ALA A 53 15.13 17.72 4.47
CA ALA A 53 14.78 17.34 5.83
C ALA A 53 14.68 18.56 6.77
N GLN A 54 15.61 19.51 6.65
CA GLN A 54 15.57 20.76 7.41
C GLN A 54 14.38 21.65 7.02
N ALA A 55 13.96 21.64 5.76
CA ALA A 55 12.76 22.35 5.33
C ALA A 55 11.50 21.74 5.97
N CYS A 56 11.39 20.41 6.01
CA CYS A 56 10.33 19.71 6.75
C CYS A 56 10.35 20.07 8.24
N ALA A 57 11.52 20.07 8.88
CA ALA A 57 11.67 20.43 10.29
C ALA A 57 11.17 21.86 10.58
N LYS A 58 11.55 22.83 9.74
CA LYS A 58 11.09 24.22 9.87
C LYS A 58 9.59 24.36 9.66
N ALA A 59 9.04 23.64 8.69
CA ALA A 59 7.60 23.62 8.44
C ALA A 59 6.83 23.00 9.62
N ALA A 60 7.35 21.91 10.21
CA ALA A 60 6.76 21.30 11.40
C ALA A 60 6.77 22.24 12.60
N GLU A 61 7.90 22.91 12.87
CA GLU A 61 8.01 23.91 13.95
C GLU A 61 7.03 25.07 13.75
N HIS A 62 6.94 25.58 12.52
CA HIS A 62 5.98 26.63 12.18
C HIS A 62 4.53 26.16 12.38
N CYS A 63 4.17 24.97 11.89
CA CYS A 63 2.83 24.39 12.05
C CYS A 63 2.48 24.22 13.53
N ARG A 64 3.41 23.70 14.33
CA ARG A 64 3.23 23.48 15.77
C ARG A 64 2.89 24.78 16.50
N HIS A 65 3.67 25.83 16.30
CA HIS A 65 3.52 27.06 17.07
C HIS A 65 2.44 28.01 16.54
N GLU A 66 2.24 28.07 15.23
CA GLU A 66 1.32 29.03 14.61
C GLU A 66 -0.07 28.44 14.34
N VAL A 67 -0.22 27.11 14.32
CA VAL A 67 -1.47 26.43 13.99
C VAL A 67 -1.91 25.46 15.09
N GLU A 68 -1.12 24.43 15.38
CA GLU A 68 -1.47 23.34 16.32
C GLU A 68 -1.76 23.88 17.74
N GLU A 69 -0.76 24.50 18.39
CA GLU A 69 -0.88 25.00 19.77
C GLU A 69 -2.01 26.05 19.96
N PRO A 70 -2.19 27.03 19.04
CA PRO A 70 -3.32 27.96 19.12
C PRO A 70 -4.69 27.29 18.97
N VAL A 71 -4.83 26.36 18.02
CA VAL A 71 -6.12 25.68 17.75
C VAL A 71 -6.45 24.73 18.90
N GLU A 72 -5.48 23.97 19.40
CA GLU A 72 -5.66 23.11 20.57
C GLU A 72 -6.08 23.91 21.80
N ARG A 73 -5.45 25.07 22.04
CA ARG A 73 -5.83 25.99 23.13
C ARG A 73 -7.24 26.56 22.95
N ALA A 74 -7.65 26.83 21.71
CA ALA A 74 -9.02 27.24 21.42
C ALA A 74 -10.01 26.11 21.74
N ALA A 75 -9.72 24.89 21.30
CA ALA A 75 -10.53 23.69 21.52
C ALA A 75 -10.70 23.34 23.00
N LYS A 76 -9.58 23.19 23.72
CA LYS A 76 -9.56 22.63 25.09
C LYS A 76 -9.86 23.65 26.18
N LYS A 77 -9.69 24.95 25.91
CA LYS A 77 -9.79 25.99 26.94
C LYS A 77 -10.72 27.14 26.56
N SER A 78 -10.49 27.78 25.42
CA SER A 78 -11.13 29.08 25.15
C SER A 78 -12.61 28.94 24.81
N LEU A 79 -12.98 27.97 23.95
CA LEU A 79 -14.37 27.73 23.57
C LEU A 79 -15.22 27.19 24.72
N PRO A 80 -14.79 26.15 25.47
CA PRO A 80 -15.57 25.65 26.61
C PRO A 80 -15.79 26.69 27.72
N GLN A 81 -14.89 27.66 27.87
CA GLN A 81 -15.01 28.72 28.89
C GLN A 81 -15.88 29.91 28.45
N ALA A 82 -16.02 30.13 27.15
CA ALA A 82 -16.69 31.33 26.61
C ALA A 82 -18.12 31.07 26.10
N TRP A 83 -18.46 29.82 25.78
CA TRP A 83 -19.73 29.49 25.13
C TRP A 83 -20.33 28.19 25.67
N GLU A 84 -21.54 28.27 26.24
CA GLU A 84 -22.35 27.13 26.69
C GLU A 84 -23.59 26.93 25.79
N GLY A 85 -23.96 25.68 25.49
CA GLY A 85 -25.20 25.29 24.77
C GLY A 85 -24.96 24.37 23.56
N MET A 86 -26.01 23.90 22.88
CA MET A 86 -25.84 22.94 21.76
C MET A 86 -25.00 23.49 20.59
N ALA A 87 -25.07 24.79 20.31
CA ALA A 87 -24.22 25.43 19.30
C ALA A 87 -22.72 25.42 19.69
N SER A 88 -22.40 25.32 20.99
CA SER A 88 -21.01 25.21 21.44
C SER A 88 -20.45 23.80 21.21
N VAL A 89 -21.29 22.75 21.16
CA VAL A 89 -20.85 21.37 20.91
C VAL A 89 -20.37 21.20 19.47
N THR A 90 -21.18 21.59 18.48
CA THR A 90 -20.75 21.54 17.06
C THR A 90 -19.52 22.40 16.79
N ALA A 91 -19.42 23.58 17.42
CA ALA A 91 -18.24 24.42 17.31
C ALA A 91 -17.00 23.78 17.97
N GLN A 92 -17.16 23.06 19.08
CA GLN A 92 -16.07 22.31 19.71
C GLN A 92 -15.59 21.17 18.83
N ASP A 93 -16.50 20.38 18.24
CA ASP A 93 -16.15 19.28 17.33
C ASP A 93 -15.31 19.77 16.15
N VAL A 94 -15.71 20.88 15.52
CA VAL A 94 -14.97 21.48 14.40
C VAL A 94 -13.55 21.89 14.81
N VAL A 95 -13.40 22.51 15.98
CA VAL A 95 -12.07 22.97 16.43
C VAL A 95 -11.21 21.81 16.94
N LEU A 96 -11.81 20.74 17.50
CA LEU A 96 -11.11 19.50 17.81
C LEU A 96 -10.61 18.81 16.55
N THR A 97 -11.44 18.70 15.51
CA THR A 97 -11.02 18.18 14.20
C THR A 97 -9.90 19.03 13.59
N ALA A 98 -9.98 20.36 13.70
CA ALA A 98 -8.90 21.25 13.27
C ALA A 98 -7.60 21.02 14.04
N ALA A 99 -7.69 20.81 15.36
CA ALA A 99 -6.53 20.50 16.18
C ALA A 99 -5.89 19.18 15.74
N ARG A 100 -6.69 18.11 15.56
CA ARG A 100 -6.21 16.80 15.07
C ARG A 100 -5.59 16.90 13.67
N THR A 101 -6.22 17.61 12.74
CA THR A 101 -5.68 17.80 11.40
C THR A 101 -4.34 18.56 11.44
N ALA A 102 -4.21 19.56 12.32
CA ALA A 102 -2.96 20.28 12.50
C ALA A 102 -1.86 19.42 13.14
N GLU A 103 -2.23 18.57 14.11
CA GLU A 103 -1.35 17.58 14.72
C GLU A 103 -0.86 16.56 13.68
N GLN A 104 -1.76 15.93 12.91
CA GLN A 104 -1.43 15.01 11.83
C GLN A 104 -0.48 15.65 10.80
N LEU A 105 -0.70 16.92 10.42
CA LEU A 105 0.20 17.64 9.53
C LEU A 105 1.60 17.84 10.15
N SER A 106 1.64 18.24 11.42
CA SER A 106 2.88 18.40 12.20
C SER A 106 3.66 17.07 12.29
N GLU A 107 2.95 15.98 12.59
CA GLU A 107 3.50 14.62 12.65
C GLU A 107 3.99 14.13 11.28
N ALA A 108 3.24 14.37 10.21
CA ALA A 108 3.65 14.05 8.84
C ALA A 108 4.95 14.77 8.45
N LEU A 109 5.08 16.05 8.80
CA LEU A 109 6.30 16.83 8.52
C LEU A 109 7.50 16.35 9.35
N VAL A 110 7.29 16.02 10.63
CA VAL A 110 8.33 15.43 11.50
C VAL A 110 8.74 14.04 11.00
N GLY A 111 7.77 13.22 10.58
CA GLY A 111 7.99 11.92 9.96
C GLY A 111 8.81 12.05 8.69
N GLY A 112 8.45 12.99 7.81
CA GLY A 112 9.17 13.26 6.56
C GLY A 112 10.60 13.71 6.80
N GLN A 113 10.84 14.57 7.79
CA GLN A 113 12.19 14.90 8.23
C GLN A 113 12.98 13.64 8.62
N LYS A 114 12.42 12.78 9.48
CA LYS A 114 13.10 11.57 9.96
C LYS A 114 13.43 10.61 8.81
N ALA A 115 12.49 10.40 7.88
CA ALA A 115 12.68 9.57 6.70
C ALA A 115 13.81 10.11 5.82
N LEU A 116 13.80 11.42 5.52
CA LEU A 116 14.84 12.06 4.71
C LEU A 116 16.23 12.03 5.38
N VAL A 117 16.32 12.21 6.70
CA VAL A 117 17.60 12.06 7.43
C VAL A 117 18.13 10.63 7.31
N ARG A 118 17.28 9.62 7.51
CA ARG A 118 17.67 8.21 7.33
C ARG A 118 18.16 7.94 5.91
N LEU A 119 17.50 8.51 4.89
CA LEU A 119 17.96 8.40 3.50
C LEU A 119 19.35 9.00 3.32
N ALA A 120 19.58 10.21 3.83
CA ALA A 120 20.87 10.88 3.70
C ALA A 120 22.00 10.08 4.37
N ASP A 121 21.73 9.54 5.56
CA ASP A 121 22.67 8.70 6.30
C ASP A 121 22.95 7.39 5.58
N GLY A 122 21.90 6.67 5.17
CA GLY A 122 22.02 5.42 4.42
C GLY A 122 22.79 5.60 3.11
N LEU A 123 22.49 6.68 2.37
CA LEU A 123 23.20 7.00 1.14
C LEU A 123 24.67 7.35 1.38
N ARG A 124 25.00 8.07 2.46
CA ARG A 124 26.38 8.39 2.82
C ARG A 124 27.18 7.12 3.15
N VAL A 125 26.60 6.21 3.92
CA VAL A 125 27.22 4.92 4.24
C VAL A 125 27.42 4.12 2.95
N ALA A 126 26.39 4.01 2.11
CA ALA A 126 26.47 3.31 0.83
C ALA A 126 27.56 3.90 -0.10
N GLN A 127 27.64 5.22 -0.24
CA GLN A 127 28.65 5.88 -1.08
C GLN A 127 30.07 5.64 -0.56
N GLU A 128 30.27 5.68 0.75
CA GLU A 128 31.57 5.40 1.36
C GLU A 128 31.97 3.92 1.22
N THR A 129 31.02 3.00 1.40
CA THR A 129 31.24 1.56 1.23
C THR A 129 31.54 1.22 -0.25
N ASP A 130 30.81 1.81 -1.21
CA ASP A 130 31.08 1.63 -2.64
C ASP A 130 32.46 2.15 -3.03
N ARG A 131 32.87 3.31 -2.50
CA ARG A 131 34.20 3.89 -2.72
C ARG A 131 35.30 2.93 -2.28
N ARG A 132 35.22 2.37 -1.06
CA ARG A 132 36.19 1.38 -0.56
C ARG A 132 36.21 0.12 -1.42
N GLY A 133 35.05 -0.36 -1.85
CA GLY A 133 34.93 -1.52 -2.73
C GLY A 133 35.58 -1.28 -4.09
N ARG A 134 35.38 -0.10 -4.70
CA ARG A 134 36.06 0.30 -5.94
C ARG A 134 37.57 0.38 -5.77
N GLU A 135 38.04 0.98 -4.69
CA GLU A 135 39.48 1.04 -4.40
C GLU A 135 40.08 -0.37 -4.28
N ALA A 136 39.37 -1.33 -3.68
CA ALA A 136 39.79 -2.73 -3.62
C ALA A 136 39.81 -3.39 -5.01
N LEU A 137 38.76 -3.22 -5.81
CA LEU A 137 38.69 -3.75 -7.18
C LEU A 137 39.81 -3.18 -8.07
N HIS A 138 40.10 -1.87 -7.98
CA HIS A 138 41.21 -1.27 -8.72
C HIS A 138 42.58 -1.79 -8.27
N ARG A 139 42.77 -2.06 -6.97
CA ARG A 139 43.98 -2.71 -6.46
C ARG A 139 44.13 -4.12 -7.01
N ALA A 140 43.08 -4.94 -6.94
CA ALA A 140 43.08 -6.29 -7.51
C ALA A 140 43.36 -6.27 -9.02
N ARG A 141 42.70 -5.36 -9.77
CA ARG A 141 42.93 -5.18 -11.21
C ARG A 141 44.38 -4.83 -11.54
N SER A 142 45.00 -3.99 -10.72
CA SER A 142 46.39 -3.57 -10.88
C SER A 142 47.39 -4.68 -10.58
N MET A 143 47.06 -5.59 -9.65
CA MET A 143 47.90 -6.75 -9.32
C MET A 143 47.96 -7.76 -10.47
N LEU A 144 46.88 -7.91 -11.22
CA LEU A 144 46.81 -8.86 -12.35
C LEU A 144 47.61 -8.40 -13.59
N GLY A 145 47.98 -7.12 -13.69
CA GLY A 145 48.71 -6.62 -14.86
C GLY A 145 47.88 -6.60 -16.15
N GLY A 146 48.53 -6.90 -17.29
CA GLY A 146 47.87 -6.99 -18.60
C GLY A 146 47.14 -8.33 -18.81
N GLU A 147 46.31 -8.40 -19.85
CA GLU A 147 45.73 -9.67 -20.31
C GLU A 147 46.83 -10.58 -20.85
N ASP A 148 46.72 -11.89 -20.59
CA ASP A 148 47.68 -12.87 -21.10
C ASP A 148 47.44 -13.14 -22.58
N GLY A 149 48.54 -13.25 -23.35
CA GLY A 149 48.50 -13.64 -24.76
C GLY A 149 48.38 -15.16 -24.94
N PHE A 150 48.05 -15.60 -26.15
CA PHE A 150 47.88 -17.03 -26.53
C PHE A 150 49.06 -17.95 -26.15
N PHE A 151 50.28 -17.43 -25.96
CA PHE A 151 51.48 -18.21 -25.65
C PHE A 151 51.92 -18.17 -24.18
N ASP A 152 51.31 -17.33 -23.32
CA ASP A 152 51.69 -17.19 -21.90
C ASP A 152 51.08 -18.31 -21.03
N ASP A 153 49.96 -18.90 -21.44
CA ASP A 153 49.20 -19.94 -20.73
C ASP A 153 49.90 -21.32 -20.67
N MET A 154 51.10 -21.46 -21.27
CA MET A 154 51.84 -22.74 -21.32
C MET A 154 52.80 -22.95 -20.13
N VAL A 155 53.08 -21.93 -19.31
CA VAL A 155 53.95 -22.05 -18.13
C VAL A 155 53.44 -21.12 -17.00
N GLU A 156 52.35 -21.48 -16.33
CA GLU A 156 51.97 -20.85 -15.05
C GLU A 156 53.05 -21.17 -14.00
N LYS A 157 53.63 -20.14 -13.39
CA LYS A 157 54.57 -20.28 -12.28
C LYS A 157 53.81 -20.19 -10.96
N ASP A 158 54.21 -20.96 -9.95
CA ASP A 158 53.59 -20.97 -8.61
C ASP A 158 53.37 -19.56 -7.99
N ALA A 159 54.21 -18.60 -8.34
CA ALA A 159 54.10 -17.20 -7.90
C ALA A 159 52.95 -16.42 -8.57
N GLU A 160 52.65 -16.72 -9.84
CA GLU A 160 51.59 -16.06 -10.62
C GLU A 160 50.21 -16.58 -10.18
N GLU A 161 50.11 -17.87 -9.87
CA GLU A 161 48.93 -18.46 -9.22
C GLU A 161 48.64 -17.83 -7.84
N ALA A 162 49.67 -17.62 -7.02
CA ALA A 162 49.51 -16.96 -5.72
C ALA A 162 49.07 -15.49 -5.84
N GLU A 163 49.54 -14.77 -6.87
CA GLU A 163 49.10 -13.39 -7.15
C GLU A 163 47.67 -13.33 -7.69
N LYS A 164 47.29 -14.28 -8.58
CA LYS A 164 45.92 -14.44 -9.09
C LYS A 164 44.93 -14.68 -7.96
N GLU A 165 45.24 -15.60 -7.05
CA GLU A 165 44.34 -15.92 -5.94
C GLU A 165 44.24 -14.75 -4.93
N ARG A 166 45.35 -14.07 -4.64
CA ARG A 166 45.32 -12.87 -3.80
C ARG A 166 44.52 -11.72 -4.44
N ALA A 167 44.63 -11.54 -5.75
CA ALA A 167 43.81 -10.58 -6.49
C ALA A 167 42.33 -10.97 -6.46
N ARG A 168 42.00 -12.26 -6.59
CA ARG A 168 40.63 -12.77 -6.45
C ARG A 168 40.03 -12.50 -5.08
N GLU A 169 40.77 -12.74 -4.00
CA GLU A 169 40.31 -12.47 -2.64
C GLU A 169 39.99 -10.98 -2.45
N ILE A 170 40.92 -10.10 -2.82
CA ILE A 170 40.72 -8.63 -2.74
C ILE A 170 39.56 -8.17 -3.63
N ALA A 171 39.43 -8.74 -4.84
CA ALA A 171 38.34 -8.44 -5.75
C ALA A 171 36.98 -8.91 -5.20
N THR A 172 36.95 -10.08 -4.54
CA THR A 172 35.75 -10.63 -3.91
C THR A 172 35.30 -9.72 -2.77
N ASP A 173 36.21 -9.33 -1.87
CA ASP A 173 35.93 -8.39 -0.79
C ASP A 173 35.45 -7.03 -1.33
N GLY A 174 36.12 -6.53 -2.37
CA GLY A 174 35.75 -5.29 -3.03
C GLY A 174 34.37 -5.35 -3.67
N GLY A 175 34.06 -6.46 -4.33
CA GLY A 175 32.76 -6.71 -4.94
C GLY A 175 31.63 -6.88 -3.91
N GLU A 176 31.86 -7.62 -2.83
CA GLU A 176 30.89 -7.76 -1.72
C GLU A 176 30.63 -6.43 -1.03
N ALA A 177 31.67 -5.60 -0.80
CA ALA A 177 31.47 -4.24 -0.28
C ALA A 177 30.57 -3.41 -1.20
N ARG A 178 30.77 -3.47 -2.52
CA ARG A 178 29.89 -2.76 -3.48
C ARG A 178 28.48 -3.31 -3.51
N LYS A 179 28.31 -4.62 -3.29
CA LYS A 179 26.99 -5.26 -3.17
C LYS A 179 26.26 -4.78 -1.92
N THR A 180 26.94 -4.74 -0.77
CA THR A 180 26.41 -4.16 0.48
C THR A 180 26.02 -2.69 0.28
N ALA A 181 26.87 -1.89 -0.35
CA ALA A 181 26.54 -0.51 -0.68
C ALA A 181 25.29 -0.36 -1.57
N ALA A 182 25.08 -1.30 -2.49
CA ALA A 182 23.86 -1.35 -3.30
C ALA A 182 22.62 -1.68 -2.49
N GLN A 183 22.72 -2.63 -1.58
CA GLN A 183 21.64 -3.00 -0.68
C GLN A 183 21.29 -1.83 0.26
N GLU A 184 22.27 -1.20 0.88
CA GLU A 184 22.06 -0.08 1.80
C GLU A 184 21.38 1.12 1.13
N ALA A 185 21.81 1.47 -0.08
CA ALA A 185 21.19 2.58 -0.84
C ALA A 185 19.75 2.25 -1.26
N ASP A 186 19.51 1.03 -1.74
CA ASP A 186 18.19 0.54 -2.16
C ASP A 186 17.22 0.48 -0.96
N ASP A 187 17.64 -0.13 0.14
CA ASP A 187 16.83 -0.27 1.36
C ASP A 187 16.49 1.10 1.97
N ALA A 188 17.46 2.03 2.02
CA ALA A 188 17.23 3.39 2.53
C ALA A 188 16.27 4.18 1.62
N ALA A 189 16.42 4.08 0.29
CA ALA A 189 15.53 4.74 -0.67
C ALA A 189 14.10 4.22 -0.55
N ARG A 190 13.92 2.90 -0.48
CA ARG A 190 12.61 2.25 -0.36
C ARG A 190 11.92 2.58 0.95
N ALA A 191 12.62 2.44 2.07
CA ALA A 191 12.06 2.80 3.37
C ALA A 191 11.60 4.27 3.40
N THR A 192 12.36 5.15 2.75
CA THR A 192 12.00 6.58 2.66
C THR A 192 10.81 6.81 1.74
N ALA A 193 10.75 6.16 0.57
CA ALA A 193 9.60 6.23 -0.33
C ALA A 193 8.32 5.74 0.36
N ARG A 194 8.37 4.56 1.01
CA ARG A 194 7.25 4.02 1.80
C ARG A 194 6.77 5.02 2.84
N ASP A 195 7.69 5.49 3.69
CA ASP A 195 7.36 6.37 4.81
C ASP A 195 6.80 7.71 4.27
N LEU A 196 7.37 8.29 3.22
CA LEU A 196 6.88 9.54 2.62
C LEU A 196 5.53 9.39 1.92
N ASN A 197 5.31 8.29 1.19
CA ASN A 197 4.03 8.00 0.54
C ASN A 197 2.92 7.83 1.57
N LYS A 198 3.20 7.10 2.66
CA LYS A 198 2.29 6.96 3.81
C LYS A 198 1.92 8.33 4.37
N LEU A 199 2.92 9.12 4.77
CA LEU A 199 2.70 10.42 5.41
C LEU A 199 1.97 11.41 4.47
N ALA A 200 2.21 11.31 3.16
CA ALA A 200 1.49 12.13 2.17
C ALA A 200 0.02 11.70 2.02
N ALA A 201 -0.28 10.40 2.14
CA ALA A 201 -1.64 9.88 2.14
C ALA A 201 -2.40 10.19 3.44
N GLU A 202 -1.70 10.29 4.57
CA GLU A 202 -2.29 10.69 5.86
C GLU A 202 -2.54 12.20 5.94
N ALA A 203 -1.66 13.02 5.34
CA ALA A 203 -1.85 14.45 5.19
C ALA A 203 -2.93 14.81 4.13
N ARG A 204 -4.01 14.02 4.02
CA ARG A 204 -5.00 14.08 2.94
C ARG A 204 -6.08 15.16 3.07
N SER A 205 -6.19 15.85 4.20
CA SER A 205 -7.20 16.93 4.35
C SER A 205 -7.12 17.99 3.25
N GLY A 206 -5.93 18.19 2.66
CA GLY A 206 -5.71 19.06 1.50
C GLY A 206 -6.14 18.49 0.13
N LYS A 207 -6.48 17.21 0.02
CA LYS A 207 -6.87 16.54 -1.24
C LYS A 207 -8.30 16.88 -1.68
N LEU A 208 -9.15 17.28 -0.73
CA LEU A 208 -10.53 17.66 -1.02
C LEU A 208 -10.63 19.14 -1.45
N THR A 209 -10.37 19.40 -2.74
CA THR A 209 -10.37 20.75 -3.32
C THR A 209 -11.71 21.18 -3.92
N GLY A 210 -12.71 20.29 -3.97
CA GLY A 210 -14.02 20.51 -4.58
C GLY A 210 -14.70 21.83 -4.21
N ASN A 211 -15.34 22.47 -5.18
CA ASN A 211 -16.13 23.69 -4.96
C ASN A 211 -17.49 23.35 -4.36
N GLY A 212 -17.99 24.21 -3.47
CA GLY A 212 -19.31 24.05 -2.84
C GLY A 212 -19.27 23.53 -1.40
N LEU A 213 -18.16 22.91 -1.00
CA LEU A 213 -17.90 22.52 0.39
C LEU A 213 -17.17 23.64 1.13
N SER A 214 -17.57 23.91 2.37
CA SER A 214 -16.82 24.83 3.23
C SER A 214 -15.48 24.21 3.64
N PRO A 215 -14.47 25.00 4.02
CA PRO A 215 -13.22 24.46 4.57
C PRO A 215 -13.43 23.52 5.76
N VAL A 216 -14.45 23.78 6.57
CA VAL A 216 -14.81 22.94 7.72
C VAL A 216 -15.35 21.59 7.26
N ASP A 217 -16.26 21.57 6.28
CA ASP A 217 -16.82 20.32 5.76
C ASP A 217 -15.72 19.44 5.17
N LYS A 218 -14.79 20.05 4.45
CA LYS A 218 -13.67 19.34 3.82
C LYS A 218 -12.80 18.62 4.84
N MET A 219 -12.49 19.33 5.93
CA MET A 219 -11.68 18.82 7.02
C MET A 219 -12.43 17.73 7.81
N MET A 220 -13.70 17.95 8.13
CA MET A 220 -14.54 16.95 8.80
C MET A 220 -14.66 15.66 7.97
N LEU A 221 -14.91 15.77 6.67
CA LEU A 221 -14.99 14.62 5.77
C LEU A 221 -13.68 13.83 5.72
N ALA A 222 -12.53 14.51 5.66
CA ALA A 222 -11.23 13.85 5.64
C ALA A 222 -10.88 13.16 6.96
N ASP A 223 -11.33 13.69 8.10
CA ASP A 223 -11.10 13.13 9.44
C ASP A 223 -12.10 12.02 9.82
N THR A 224 -13.17 11.81 9.04
CA THR A 224 -14.21 10.84 9.39
C THR A 224 -13.72 9.41 9.19
N ALA A 225 -13.85 8.59 10.24
CA ALA A 225 -13.49 7.17 10.28
C ALA A 225 -14.71 6.29 10.57
N MET A 226 -14.53 4.98 10.41
CA MET A 226 -15.58 3.96 10.54
C MET A 226 -15.83 3.48 11.97
N VAL A 227 -14.95 3.86 12.88
CA VAL A 227 -14.88 3.40 14.26
C VAL A 227 -14.72 4.60 15.17
N ASP A 228 -15.51 4.60 16.24
CA ASP A 228 -15.56 5.71 17.19
C ASP A 228 -14.34 5.67 18.12
N GLU A 229 -13.89 6.85 18.55
CA GLU A 229 -12.64 7.10 19.30
C GLU A 229 -12.70 6.58 20.75
N VAL A 230 -13.82 5.95 21.13
CA VAL A 230 -14.21 5.72 22.52
C VAL A 230 -14.70 4.27 22.67
N ASP A 231 -13.83 3.37 23.13
CA ASP A 231 -14.29 2.08 23.68
C ASP A 231 -15.34 2.36 24.79
N LYS A 232 -16.19 1.38 25.11
CA LYS A 232 -17.15 1.37 26.24
C LYS A 232 -16.54 1.80 27.59
N ASN A 233 -15.21 1.88 27.68
CA ASN A 233 -14.43 2.33 28.82
C ASN A 233 -13.85 3.76 28.71
N ASN A 234 -14.26 4.55 27.72
CA ASN A 234 -13.90 5.96 27.57
C ASN A 234 -12.40 6.23 27.34
N LYS A 235 -11.72 5.38 26.55
CA LYS A 235 -10.32 5.56 26.15
C LYS A 235 -10.23 5.95 24.68
N GLU A 236 -9.48 7.02 24.41
CA GLU A 236 -9.01 7.42 23.07
C GLU A 236 -8.23 6.27 22.44
N THR A 237 -8.70 5.75 21.31
CA THR A 237 -8.00 4.73 20.53
C THR A 237 -7.58 5.31 19.18
N ALA A 238 -6.32 5.10 18.77
CA ALA A 238 -5.77 5.52 17.47
C ALA A 238 -6.35 4.71 16.28
N GLU A 239 -7.58 4.24 16.42
CA GLU A 239 -8.33 3.44 15.45
C GLU A 239 -8.60 4.19 14.15
N ARG A 240 -8.67 5.52 14.22
CA ARG A 240 -9.12 6.37 13.11
C ARG A 240 -8.19 6.28 11.91
N GLU A 241 -6.88 6.47 12.09
CA GLU A 241 -5.87 6.46 11.00
C GLU A 241 -5.97 5.22 10.10
N TYR A 242 -6.27 4.05 10.69
CA TYR A 242 -6.33 2.79 9.95
C TYR A 242 -7.69 2.47 9.33
N ASN A 243 -8.73 3.25 9.64
CA ASN A 243 -10.12 2.93 9.34
C ASN A 243 -10.90 4.14 8.81
N GLU A 244 -10.23 4.97 8.02
CA GLU A 244 -10.82 6.16 7.42
C GLU A 244 -11.82 5.78 6.33
N ILE A 245 -12.95 6.49 6.27
CA ILE A 245 -13.95 6.21 5.24
C ILE A 245 -13.44 6.61 3.86
N LEU A 246 -12.85 7.81 3.77
CA LEU A 246 -12.36 8.41 2.53
C LEU A 246 -10.84 8.34 2.49
N SER A 247 -10.32 7.57 1.53
CA SER A 247 -8.89 7.58 1.20
C SER A 247 -8.46 8.91 0.56
N ALA A 248 -7.14 9.12 0.44
CA ALA A 248 -6.60 10.28 -0.29
C ALA A 248 -7.12 10.35 -1.74
N ASN A 249 -7.22 9.20 -2.41
CA ASN A 249 -7.76 9.10 -3.77
C ASN A 249 -9.27 9.39 -3.82
N ASP A 250 -10.04 8.93 -2.83
CA ASP A 250 -11.49 9.24 -2.76
C ASP A 250 -11.75 10.74 -2.62
N LEU A 251 -10.96 11.45 -1.82
CA LEU A 251 -11.06 12.89 -1.64
C LEU A 251 -10.75 13.67 -2.93
N GLU A 252 -9.73 13.24 -3.68
CA GLU A 252 -9.34 13.86 -4.95
C GLU A 252 -10.36 13.58 -6.06
N ARG A 253 -10.86 12.35 -6.14
CA ARG A 253 -11.85 11.94 -7.15
C ARG A 253 -13.23 12.51 -6.88
N SER A 254 -13.68 12.51 -5.64
CA SER A 254 -14.92 13.19 -5.26
C SER A 254 -14.85 14.69 -5.56
N SER A 255 -13.69 15.34 -5.33
CA SER A 255 -13.47 16.75 -5.74
C SER A 255 -13.64 16.95 -7.24
N THR A 256 -12.99 16.09 -8.04
CA THR A 256 -13.04 16.15 -9.50
C THR A 256 -14.47 15.99 -10.01
N ARG A 257 -15.21 15.03 -9.46
CA ARG A 257 -16.62 14.80 -9.81
C ARG A 257 -17.53 15.95 -9.38
N LEU A 258 -17.39 16.47 -8.16
CA LEU A 258 -18.14 17.64 -7.70
C LEU A 258 -17.94 18.85 -8.61
N ASN A 259 -16.70 19.07 -9.03
CA ASN A 259 -16.36 20.16 -9.93
C ASN A 259 -16.92 19.96 -11.35
N GLY A 260 -17.03 18.70 -11.80
CA GLY A 260 -17.64 18.33 -13.07
C GLY A 260 -19.17 18.37 -13.11
N MET A 261 -19.85 18.34 -11.96
CA MET A 261 -21.31 18.43 -11.90
C MET A 261 -21.84 19.76 -12.42
N ASN A 262 -23.00 19.70 -13.09
CA ASN A 262 -23.79 20.90 -13.39
C ASN A 262 -24.37 21.50 -12.09
N ALA A 263 -24.90 22.73 -12.17
CA ALA A 263 -25.37 23.46 -11.00
C ALA A 263 -26.56 22.79 -10.28
N ALA A 264 -27.44 22.10 -11.02
CA ALA A 264 -28.60 21.43 -10.45
C ALA A 264 -28.18 20.17 -9.66
N ASP A 265 -27.36 19.33 -10.27
CA ASP A 265 -26.84 18.11 -9.63
C ASP A 265 -25.97 18.46 -8.42
N ARG A 266 -25.13 19.49 -8.53
CA ARG A 266 -24.32 19.97 -7.41
C ARG A 266 -25.19 20.46 -6.24
N ALA A 267 -26.23 21.25 -6.53
CA ALA A 267 -27.14 21.72 -5.49
C ALA A 267 -27.97 20.59 -4.88
N GLU A 268 -28.28 19.55 -5.66
CA GLU A 268 -28.93 18.35 -5.16
C GLU A 268 -28.02 17.53 -4.26
N PHE A 269 -26.79 17.26 -4.69
CA PHE A 269 -25.82 16.53 -3.89
C PHE A 269 -25.47 17.29 -2.60
N GLN A 270 -25.31 18.61 -2.66
CA GLN A 270 -25.11 19.42 -1.46
C GLN A 270 -26.27 19.28 -0.46
N ARG A 271 -27.53 19.25 -0.95
CA ARG A 271 -28.69 19.02 -0.07
C ARG A 271 -28.68 17.64 0.59
N MET A 272 -28.14 16.63 -0.08
CA MET A 272 -27.95 15.30 0.52
C MET A 272 -26.92 15.35 1.64
N LEU A 273 -25.78 16.01 1.42
CA LEU A 273 -24.76 16.21 2.46
C LEU A 273 -25.30 17.03 3.64
N ASP A 274 -26.04 18.10 3.37
CA ASP A 274 -26.64 18.95 4.41
C ASP A 274 -27.72 18.20 5.21
N GLY A 275 -28.47 17.32 4.54
CA GLY A 275 -29.54 16.51 5.13
C GLY A 275 -29.08 15.28 5.90
N ALA A 276 -27.84 14.82 5.69
CA ALA A 276 -27.27 13.71 6.44
C ALA A 276 -26.99 14.11 7.89
N ASP A 277 -27.58 13.39 8.86
CA ASP A 277 -27.47 13.73 10.28
C ASP A 277 -26.05 13.49 10.86
N LYS A 278 -25.24 12.66 10.20
CA LYS A 278 -23.97 12.15 10.73
C LYS A 278 -22.79 12.35 9.77
N PRO A 279 -21.57 12.59 10.29
CA PRO A 279 -20.35 12.66 9.46
C PRO A 279 -20.13 11.41 8.60
N GLU A 280 -20.38 10.22 9.13
CA GLU A 280 -20.12 8.95 8.42
C GLU A 280 -21.02 8.81 7.20
N GLN A 281 -22.31 9.17 7.30
CA GLN A 281 -23.23 9.17 6.16
C GLN A 281 -22.73 10.12 5.06
N ARG A 282 -22.27 11.33 5.44
CA ARG A 282 -21.68 12.29 4.48
C ARG A 282 -20.42 11.71 3.82
N ALA A 283 -19.56 11.07 4.59
CA ALA A 283 -18.33 10.45 4.07
C ALA A 283 -18.64 9.29 3.11
N TYR A 284 -19.61 8.43 3.42
CA TYR A 284 -20.02 7.37 2.49
C TYR A 284 -20.71 7.90 1.23
N LEU A 285 -21.47 8.99 1.31
CA LEU A 285 -22.01 9.68 0.12
C LEU A 285 -20.88 10.20 -0.77
N MET A 286 -19.84 10.79 -0.16
CA MET A 286 -18.65 11.25 -0.88
C MET A 286 -17.86 10.08 -1.49
N LYS A 287 -17.77 8.94 -0.80
CA LYS A 287 -17.10 7.73 -1.30
C LYS A 287 -17.87 7.11 -2.46
N ALA A 288 -19.20 7.02 -2.36
CA ALA A 288 -20.06 6.59 -3.46
C ALA A 288 -19.91 7.51 -4.68
N LEU A 289 -19.84 8.84 -4.44
CA LEU A 289 -19.57 9.77 -5.52
C LEU A 289 -18.21 9.48 -6.16
N ALA A 290 -17.14 9.36 -5.37
CA ALA A 290 -15.81 9.03 -5.86
C ALA A 290 -15.83 7.76 -6.73
N ALA A 291 -16.48 6.70 -6.26
CA ALA A 291 -16.53 5.38 -6.89
C ALA A 291 -17.15 5.35 -8.30
N GLY A 292 -17.98 6.31 -8.69
CA GLY A 292 -18.67 6.12 -9.96
C GLY A 292 -20.02 6.75 -10.09
N HIS A 293 -20.75 6.75 -8.98
CA HIS A 293 -22.20 6.71 -9.04
C HIS A 293 -22.82 8.00 -9.52
N ASP A 294 -23.89 7.85 -10.30
CA ASP A 294 -24.69 8.97 -10.76
C ASP A 294 -25.64 9.48 -9.66
N MET A 295 -26.31 10.61 -9.92
CA MET A 295 -27.23 11.20 -8.95
C MET A 295 -28.45 10.33 -8.62
N ASP A 296 -28.88 9.44 -9.52
CA ASP A 296 -30.00 8.53 -9.25
C ASP A 296 -29.60 7.42 -8.29
N GLU A 297 -28.41 6.86 -8.47
CA GLU A 297 -27.80 5.88 -7.58
C GLU A 297 -27.49 6.48 -6.22
N LEU A 298 -26.87 7.67 -6.18
CA LEU A 298 -26.57 8.39 -4.95
C LEU A 298 -27.84 8.66 -4.14
N ARG A 299 -28.92 9.12 -4.78
CA ARG A 299 -30.23 9.32 -4.12
C ARG A 299 -30.79 8.04 -3.51
N LYS A 300 -30.65 6.91 -4.19
CA LYS A 300 -31.13 5.61 -3.69
C LYS A 300 -30.26 5.15 -2.53
N PHE A 301 -28.95 5.33 -2.64
CA PHE A 301 -27.98 4.96 -1.62
C PHE A 301 -28.21 5.76 -0.33
N ASP A 302 -28.31 7.08 -0.43
CA ASP A 302 -28.61 7.99 0.69
C ASP A 302 -29.83 7.52 1.50
N ARG A 303 -30.97 7.30 0.82
CA ARG A 303 -32.20 6.80 1.47
C ARG A 303 -32.03 5.45 2.17
N ARG A 304 -31.09 4.61 1.73
CA ARG A 304 -30.85 3.28 2.33
C ARG A 304 -29.98 3.37 3.59
N ILE A 305 -29.09 4.37 3.64
CA ILE A 305 -28.16 4.58 4.76
C ILE A 305 -28.63 5.64 5.75
N ASP A 306 -29.67 6.40 5.39
CA ASP A 306 -30.27 7.43 6.22
C ASP A 306 -30.73 6.90 7.59
N GLY A 307 -30.40 7.65 8.64
CA GLY A 307 -30.72 7.32 10.03
C GLY A 307 -30.03 6.07 10.60
N LYS A 308 -29.15 5.38 9.85
CA LYS A 308 -28.45 4.19 10.33
C LYS A 308 -27.39 4.53 11.37
N SER A 309 -27.07 3.59 12.26
CA SER A 309 -25.99 3.77 13.24
C SER A 309 -24.61 3.63 12.57
N GLU A 310 -23.58 4.25 13.16
CA GLU A 310 -22.19 4.08 12.71
C GLU A 310 -21.78 2.60 12.64
N ALA A 311 -22.04 1.83 13.70
CA ALA A 311 -21.79 0.38 13.72
C ALA A 311 -22.63 -0.41 12.68
N TRP A 312 -23.73 0.15 12.18
CA TRP A 312 -24.44 -0.42 11.03
C TRP A 312 -23.73 -0.06 9.73
N LEU A 313 -23.36 1.22 9.55
CA LEU A 313 -22.66 1.71 8.36
C LEU A 313 -21.34 0.98 8.16
N ALA A 314 -20.46 0.95 9.18
CA ALA A 314 -19.18 0.26 9.12
C ALA A 314 -19.33 -1.21 8.70
N ARG A 315 -20.23 -1.95 9.37
CA ARG A 315 -20.49 -3.36 9.06
C ARG A 315 -21.02 -3.61 7.65
N HIS A 316 -21.83 -2.70 7.09
CA HIS A 316 -22.48 -2.93 5.80
C HIS A 316 -21.68 -2.38 4.61
N LEU A 317 -20.87 -1.37 4.84
CA LEU A 317 -20.22 -0.58 3.80
C LEU A 317 -18.71 -0.77 3.76
N THR A 318 -18.14 -1.42 4.78
CA THR A 318 -16.71 -1.67 4.89
C THR A 318 -16.47 -3.15 5.15
N PRO A 319 -16.02 -3.88 4.11
CA PRO A 319 -15.69 -5.29 4.26
C PRO A 319 -14.51 -5.54 5.17
N VAL A 320 -13.51 -4.65 5.27
CA VAL A 320 -12.28 -4.89 6.04
C VAL A 320 -12.03 -3.76 7.02
N VAL A 321 -11.82 -4.10 8.29
CA VAL A 321 -11.44 -3.17 9.36
C VAL A 321 -10.09 -3.59 9.93
N THR A 322 -9.21 -2.62 10.16
CA THR A 322 -7.94 -2.85 10.85
C THR A 322 -8.16 -2.77 12.36
N GLU A 323 -8.09 -3.93 12.99
CA GLU A 323 -8.15 -4.09 14.44
C GLU A 323 -6.88 -3.55 15.10
N VAL A 324 -7.03 -2.83 16.22
CA VAL A 324 -5.92 -2.27 16.98
C VAL A 324 -5.93 -2.73 18.44
N ASP A 325 -4.75 -2.70 19.07
CA ASP A 325 -4.59 -3.03 20.48
C ASP A 325 -4.96 -1.85 21.41
N ALA A 326 -4.86 -2.06 22.72
CA ALA A 326 -5.16 -1.03 23.73
C ALA A 326 -4.23 0.20 23.68
N SER A 327 -3.17 0.17 22.87
CA SER A 327 -2.29 1.30 22.58
C SER A 327 -2.58 1.96 21.24
N GLY A 328 -3.64 1.54 20.54
CA GLY A 328 -4.04 2.05 19.23
C GLY A 328 -3.17 1.53 18.08
N LYS A 329 -2.37 0.47 18.30
CA LYS A 329 -1.51 -0.09 17.24
C LYS A 329 -2.16 -1.27 16.54
N PRO A 330 -1.97 -1.47 15.23
CA PRO A 330 -2.55 -2.60 14.53
C PRO A 330 -2.17 -3.93 15.17
N ILE A 331 -3.18 -4.79 15.36
CA ILE A 331 -2.96 -6.15 15.83
C ILE A 331 -2.36 -6.94 14.66
N HIS A 332 -1.08 -7.26 14.77
CA HIS A 332 -0.34 -7.98 13.72
C HIS A 332 -0.65 -9.49 13.65
N GLY A 333 -1.79 -9.92 14.19
CA GLY A 333 -2.28 -11.30 14.10
C GLY A 333 -3.10 -11.53 12.83
N THR A 334 -3.61 -12.75 12.70
CA THR A 334 -4.65 -13.10 11.73
C THR A 334 -6.02 -12.81 12.35
N MET A 335 -6.81 -11.98 11.68
CA MET A 335 -8.11 -11.53 12.17
C MET A 335 -9.22 -12.01 11.23
N PRO A 336 -10.32 -12.61 11.75
CA PRO A 336 -11.44 -13.00 10.93
C PRO A 336 -12.12 -11.77 10.35
N ASN A 337 -12.62 -11.91 9.13
CA ASN A 337 -13.34 -10.86 8.43
C ASN A 337 -14.82 -11.19 8.27
N ASN A 338 -15.60 -10.91 9.32
CA ASN A 338 -17.01 -11.30 9.41
C ASN A 338 -17.96 -10.13 9.17
N PHE A 339 -19.00 -10.36 8.36
CA PHE A 339 -20.10 -9.40 8.22
C PHE A 339 -21.00 -9.42 9.46
N LYS A 340 -21.46 -10.61 9.86
CA LYS A 340 -22.37 -10.81 11.00
C LYS A 340 -22.21 -12.22 11.53
N GLY A 341 -22.13 -12.37 12.85
CA GLY A 341 -21.92 -13.66 13.50
C GLY A 341 -20.68 -14.36 12.95
N ASP A 342 -20.87 -15.58 12.47
CA ASP A 342 -19.81 -16.41 11.91
C ASP A 342 -19.73 -16.33 10.37
N GLN A 343 -20.57 -15.53 9.71
CA GLN A 343 -20.55 -15.40 8.25
C GLN A 343 -19.46 -14.40 7.81
N GLY A 344 -18.39 -14.96 7.26
CA GLY A 344 -17.24 -14.26 6.70
C GLY A 344 -17.44 -13.76 5.26
N TRP A 345 -16.58 -12.82 4.87
CA TRP A 345 -16.26 -12.53 3.47
C TRP A 345 -15.40 -13.65 2.88
N THR A 346 -16.03 -14.81 2.66
CA THR A 346 -15.35 -16.07 2.34
C THR A 346 -15.74 -16.58 0.94
N GLN A 347 -14.78 -17.15 0.21
CA GLN A 347 -15.00 -17.81 -1.09
C GLN A 347 -16.02 -18.94 -0.99
N GLY A 348 -16.97 -19.01 -1.92
CA GLY A 348 -18.08 -19.96 -1.90
C GLY A 348 -19.00 -19.82 -0.67
N GLY A 349 -18.85 -18.76 0.12
CA GLY A 349 -19.60 -18.52 1.36
C GLY A 349 -19.24 -19.45 2.53
N ASP A 350 -18.45 -20.51 2.32
CA ASP A 350 -17.95 -21.41 3.36
C ASP A 350 -16.49 -21.88 3.19
N GLY A 351 -15.77 -21.31 2.21
CA GLY A 351 -14.35 -21.55 1.99
C GLY A 351 -14.04 -22.78 1.13
N LYS A 352 -15.05 -23.45 0.56
CA LYS A 352 -14.83 -24.75 -0.12
C LYS A 352 -14.74 -24.69 -1.63
N GLU A 353 -15.29 -23.66 -2.27
CA GLU A 353 -15.24 -23.51 -3.72
C GLU A 353 -13.90 -22.93 -4.17
N ALA A 354 -13.37 -23.31 -5.33
CA ALA A 354 -12.10 -22.78 -5.84
C ALA A 354 -12.28 -21.44 -6.59
N SER A 355 -12.92 -20.46 -5.94
CA SER A 355 -13.24 -19.13 -6.48
C SER A 355 -12.36 -18.02 -5.90
N CYS A 356 -11.14 -18.34 -5.45
CA CYS A 356 -10.28 -17.39 -4.73
C CYS A 356 -9.99 -16.08 -5.49
N VAL A 357 -9.87 -16.14 -6.83
CA VAL A 357 -9.72 -14.94 -7.68
C VAL A 357 -10.97 -14.06 -7.60
N ALA A 358 -12.13 -14.61 -7.93
CA ALA A 358 -13.39 -13.87 -7.89
C ALA A 358 -13.71 -13.34 -6.49
N ALA A 359 -13.52 -14.15 -5.45
CA ALA A 359 -13.75 -13.74 -4.06
C ALA A 359 -12.84 -12.59 -3.63
N SER A 360 -11.56 -12.63 -4.00
CA SER A 360 -10.60 -11.55 -3.76
C SER A 360 -11.02 -10.26 -4.47
N THR A 361 -11.41 -10.35 -5.75
CA THR A 361 -11.86 -9.21 -6.55
C THR A 361 -13.15 -8.59 -6.01
N VAL A 362 -14.15 -9.40 -5.65
CA VAL A 362 -15.41 -8.95 -5.04
C VAL A 362 -15.14 -8.19 -3.73
N ASN A 363 -14.27 -8.73 -2.87
CA ASN A 363 -13.92 -8.05 -1.62
C ASN A 363 -13.17 -6.74 -1.88
N ALA A 364 -12.20 -6.73 -2.80
CA ALA A 364 -11.47 -5.52 -3.19
C ALA A 364 -12.42 -4.42 -3.71
N ARG A 365 -13.36 -4.77 -4.60
CA ARG A 365 -14.38 -3.83 -5.10
C ARG A 365 -15.26 -3.30 -3.98
N ALA A 366 -15.74 -4.16 -3.09
CA ALA A 366 -16.58 -3.76 -1.97
C ALA A 366 -15.87 -2.81 -0.97
N MET A 367 -14.53 -2.83 -0.89
CA MET A 367 -13.78 -1.87 -0.06
C MET A 367 -13.78 -0.43 -0.62
N VAL A 368 -13.88 -0.29 -1.93
CA VAL A 368 -13.78 1.00 -2.63
C VAL A 368 -15.14 1.51 -3.13
N ASP A 369 -16.16 0.65 -3.20
CA ASP A 369 -17.51 0.98 -3.63
C ASP A 369 -18.54 0.64 -2.52
N PRO A 370 -19.00 1.64 -1.75
CA PRO A 370 -19.96 1.39 -0.66
C PRO A 370 -21.37 1.08 -1.17
N VAL A 371 -21.73 1.44 -2.40
CA VAL A 371 -23.04 1.10 -2.98
C VAL A 371 -23.06 -0.39 -3.31
N TYR A 372 -21.97 -0.88 -3.89
CA TYR A 372 -21.76 -2.30 -4.18
C TYR A 372 -21.72 -3.14 -2.89
N ALA A 373 -20.93 -2.70 -1.89
CA ALA A 373 -20.88 -3.35 -0.58
C ALA A 373 -22.28 -3.49 0.05
N LEU A 374 -23.08 -2.41 0.00
CA LEU A 374 -24.45 -2.43 0.53
C LEU A 374 -25.38 -3.34 -0.27
N GLY A 375 -25.14 -3.50 -1.58
CA GLY A 375 -25.85 -4.48 -2.41
C GLY A 375 -25.68 -5.91 -1.90
N LEU A 376 -24.47 -6.26 -1.49
CA LEU A 376 -24.15 -7.58 -0.94
C LEU A 376 -24.69 -7.74 0.49
N THR A 377 -24.40 -6.79 1.37
CA THR A 377 -24.67 -6.90 2.80
C THR A 377 -26.13 -6.61 3.17
N GLY A 378 -26.79 -5.70 2.47
CA GLY A 378 -28.16 -5.26 2.74
C GLY A 378 -29.21 -5.58 1.66
N GLY A 379 -28.80 -6.16 0.51
CA GLY A 379 -29.70 -6.44 -0.61
C GLY A 379 -30.25 -5.18 -1.30
N PRO A 380 -31.11 -5.29 -2.33
CA PRO A 380 -31.56 -4.15 -3.14
C PRO A 380 -32.23 -3.01 -2.36
N ASN A 381 -32.88 -3.35 -1.23
CA ASN A 381 -33.59 -2.39 -0.37
C ASN A 381 -32.77 -1.93 0.86
N GLY A 382 -31.58 -2.50 1.10
CA GLY A 382 -30.74 -2.18 2.26
C GLY A 382 -31.28 -2.70 3.61
N GLN A 383 -32.21 -3.66 3.61
CA GLN A 383 -32.82 -4.21 4.83
C GLN A 383 -32.65 -5.73 4.96
N GLU A 384 -32.10 -6.41 3.96
CA GLU A 384 -31.93 -7.86 3.95
C GLU A 384 -30.59 -8.28 4.59
N ASP A 385 -30.42 -7.99 5.88
CA ASP A 385 -29.13 -8.09 6.61
C ASP A 385 -28.89 -9.45 7.30
N SER A 386 -29.56 -10.51 6.86
CA SER A 386 -29.36 -11.85 7.43
C SER A 386 -28.08 -12.49 6.90
N GLU A 387 -27.43 -13.31 7.73
CA GLU A 387 -26.19 -14.03 7.35
C GLU A 387 -26.41 -14.89 6.10
N ALA A 388 -27.55 -15.59 6.02
CA ALA A 388 -27.90 -16.41 4.86
C ALA A 388 -28.10 -15.58 3.59
N ALA A 389 -28.81 -14.45 3.68
CA ALA A 389 -29.05 -13.60 2.51
C ALA A 389 -27.76 -12.92 2.02
N PHE A 390 -26.88 -12.50 2.92
CA PHE A 390 -25.55 -12.02 2.57
C PHE A 390 -24.72 -13.14 1.90
N ARG A 391 -24.70 -14.34 2.48
CA ARG A 391 -23.99 -15.49 1.91
C ARG A 391 -24.46 -15.80 0.50
N ASP A 392 -25.76 -15.91 0.28
CA ASP A 392 -26.32 -16.23 -1.04
C ASP A 392 -25.89 -15.19 -2.08
N ARG A 393 -26.02 -13.89 -1.77
CA ARG A 393 -25.59 -12.81 -2.66
C ARG A 393 -24.08 -12.78 -2.88
N LEU A 394 -23.29 -13.04 -1.85
CA LEU A 394 -21.84 -13.10 -1.96
C LEU A 394 -21.41 -14.24 -2.90
N VAL A 395 -22.02 -15.41 -2.78
CA VAL A 395 -21.74 -16.56 -3.65
C VAL A 395 -22.18 -16.30 -5.08
N ASP A 396 -23.40 -15.79 -5.27
CA ASP A 396 -23.92 -15.44 -6.60
C ASP A 396 -23.01 -14.42 -7.30
N GLU A 397 -22.54 -13.42 -6.56
CA GLU A 397 -21.65 -12.39 -7.09
C GLU A 397 -20.25 -12.92 -7.41
N GLN A 398 -19.69 -13.77 -6.55
CA GLN A 398 -18.44 -14.48 -6.84
C GLN A 398 -18.57 -15.35 -8.08
N HIS A 399 -19.72 -16.00 -8.29
CA HIS A 399 -19.98 -16.80 -9.49
C HIS A 399 -20.10 -15.92 -10.73
N ARG A 400 -20.75 -14.75 -10.65
CA ARG A 400 -20.81 -13.77 -11.74
C ARG A 400 -19.40 -13.34 -12.16
N VAL A 401 -18.60 -12.85 -11.21
CA VAL A 401 -17.22 -12.41 -11.49
C VAL A 401 -16.37 -13.57 -12.01
N HIS A 402 -16.58 -14.79 -11.48
CA HIS A 402 -15.91 -15.98 -11.98
C HIS A 402 -16.23 -16.26 -13.46
N ASP A 403 -17.50 -16.15 -13.84
CA ASP A 403 -17.95 -16.39 -15.21
C ASP A 403 -17.51 -15.29 -16.18
N GLU A 404 -17.47 -14.03 -15.73
CA GLU A 404 -16.99 -12.90 -16.53
C GLU A 404 -15.49 -12.96 -16.81
N GLY A 405 -14.71 -13.56 -15.91
CA GLY A 405 -13.31 -13.87 -16.16
C GLY A 405 -13.07 -15.20 -16.88
N ASP A 406 -14.09 -15.75 -17.55
CA ASP A 406 -14.04 -17.05 -18.24
C ASP A 406 -13.47 -18.19 -17.35
N GLY A 407 -13.80 -18.18 -16.07
CA GLY A 407 -13.30 -19.14 -15.10
C GLY A 407 -13.81 -20.56 -15.34
N GLU A 408 -12.99 -21.55 -15.02
CA GLU A 408 -13.35 -22.97 -15.19
C GLU A 408 -14.40 -23.40 -14.16
N ARG A 409 -15.35 -24.24 -14.60
CA ARG A 409 -16.37 -24.86 -13.76
C ARG A 409 -16.31 -26.37 -13.83
N GLY A 410 -16.61 -27.01 -12.70
CA GLY A 410 -16.68 -28.46 -12.60
C GLY A 410 -17.88 -29.07 -13.33
N GLY A 411 -17.91 -30.41 -13.39
CA GLY A 411 -19.03 -31.17 -13.95
C GLY A 411 -18.96 -31.36 -15.47
N PHE A 412 -19.73 -32.34 -15.98
CA PHE A 412 -19.62 -32.83 -17.36
C PHE A 412 -19.93 -31.78 -18.44
N PHE A 413 -20.71 -30.75 -18.09
CA PHE A 413 -21.09 -29.65 -18.99
C PHE A 413 -20.59 -28.28 -18.51
N GLY A 414 -19.68 -28.22 -17.52
CA GLY A 414 -19.22 -26.94 -16.96
C GLY A 414 -20.29 -26.19 -16.14
N ASN A 415 -21.30 -26.90 -15.63
CA ASN A 415 -22.40 -26.31 -14.84
C ASN A 415 -22.23 -26.52 -13.33
N GLY A 416 -21.05 -26.95 -12.89
CA GLY A 416 -20.71 -27.21 -11.50
C GLY A 416 -20.12 -25.99 -10.79
N PRO A 417 -19.59 -26.20 -9.57
CA PRO A 417 -18.93 -25.14 -8.82
C PRO A 417 -17.65 -24.66 -9.54
N PRO A 418 -17.20 -23.42 -9.28
CA PRO A 418 -15.92 -22.90 -9.72
C PRO A 418 -14.74 -23.85 -9.40
N THR A 419 -13.85 -24.08 -10.37
CA THR A 419 -12.65 -24.92 -10.20
C THR A 419 -11.33 -24.17 -10.37
N GLY A 420 -11.38 -22.90 -10.79
CA GLY A 420 -10.21 -22.02 -10.89
C GLY A 420 -10.37 -20.99 -11.99
N MET A 421 -9.55 -19.96 -11.98
CA MET A 421 -9.53 -18.91 -13.01
C MET A 421 -8.09 -18.74 -13.50
N GLY A 422 -7.95 -18.64 -14.82
CA GLY A 422 -6.68 -18.41 -15.47
C GLY A 422 -6.19 -16.97 -15.30
N ASP A 423 -4.97 -16.74 -15.75
CA ASP A 423 -4.25 -15.48 -15.65
C ASP A 423 -4.84 -14.34 -16.50
N GLU A 424 -5.38 -14.68 -17.67
CA GLU A 424 -6.08 -13.74 -18.56
C GLU A 424 -7.39 -13.29 -17.90
N GLY A 425 -8.21 -14.26 -17.47
CA GLY A 425 -9.44 -14.00 -16.71
C GLY A 425 -9.23 -13.19 -15.45
N TRP A 426 -8.17 -13.49 -14.68
CA TRP A 426 -7.82 -12.71 -13.50
C TRP A 426 -7.51 -11.25 -13.84
N SER A 427 -6.79 -11.01 -14.94
CA SER A 427 -6.46 -9.66 -15.37
C SER A 427 -7.67 -8.90 -15.86
N GLU A 428 -8.56 -9.57 -16.58
CA GLU A 428 -9.83 -8.99 -17.03
C GLU A 428 -10.71 -8.58 -15.85
N VAL A 429 -10.94 -9.46 -14.87
CA VAL A 429 -11.82 -9.13 -13.74
C VAL A 429 -11.17 -8.12 -12.79
N ALA A 430 -9.85 -8.18 -12.58
CA ALA A 430 -9.17 -7.19 -11.72
C ALA A 430 -9.32 -5.78 -12.30
N ASP A 431 -9.13 -5.62 -13.61
CA ASP A 431 -9.32 -4.32 -14.26
C ASP A 431 -10.80 -3.91 -14.29
N ASN A 432 -11.69 -4.75 -14.83
CA ASN A 432 -13.10 -4.42 -14.99
C ASN A 432 -13.81 -4.08 -13.67
N GLU A 433 -13.49 -4.78 -12.60
CA GLU A 433 -14.18 -4.62 -11.31
C GLU A 433 -13.58 -3.48 -10.47
N LEU A 434 -12.30 -3.14 -10.65
CA LEU A 434 -11.61 -2.13 -9.84
C LEU A 434 -11.41 -0.79 -10.56
N ASN A 435 -11.42 -0.74 -11.89
CA ASN A 435 -11.06 0.46 -12.64
C ASN A 435 -11.97 1.66 -12.35
N SER A 436 -13.28 1.49 -12.42
CA SER A 436 -14.24 2.54 -12.16
C SER A 436 -14.25 2.97 -10.69
N PRO A 437 -14.36 2.06 -9.71
CA PRO A 437 -14.43 2.47 -8.32
C PRO A 437 -13.13 3.06 -7.78
N THR A 438 -11.97 2.69 -8.31
CA THR A 438 -10.68 3.31 -7.93
C THR A 438 -10.28 4.49 -8.83
N GLY A 439 -10.79 4.54 -10.05
CA GLY A 439 -10.41 5.52 -11.08
C GLY A 439 -9.08 5.24 -11.76
N ALA A 440 -8.55 4.02 -11.69
CA ALA A 440 -7.29 3.62 -12.31
C ALA A 440 -7.41 2.25 -12.96
N ASP A 441 -6.88 2.09 -14.17
CA ASP A 441 -6.81 0.79 -14.84
C ASP A 441 -5.77 -0.09 -14.12
N TYR A 442 -6.03 -1.39 -14.00
CA TYR A 442 -5.15 -2.35 -13.35
C TYR A 442 -4.39 -3.19 -14.35
N GLU A 443 -3.08 -3.28 -14.19
CA GLU A 443 -2.22 -4.16 -15.00
C GLU A 443 -1.48 -5.16 -14.14
N ARG A 444 -1.39 -6.37 -14.69
CA ARG A 444 -0.61 -7.43 -14.12
C ARG A 444 0.88 -7.21 -14.32
N GLN A 445 1.64 -7.38 -13.25
CA GLN A 445 3.08 -7.57 -13.29
C GLN A 445 3.45 -8.94 -12.72
N ASP A 446 4.25 -9.69 -13.47
CA ASP A 446 4.78 -10.99 -13.03
C ASP A 446 6.03 -10.81 -12.17
N LEU A 447 6.11 -11.61 -11.10
CA LEU A 447 7.17 -11.54 -10.09
C LEU A 447 7.93 -12.87 -10.09
N SER A 448 9.01 -12.94 -10.85
CA SER A 448 9.81 -14.16 -11.01
C SER A 448 10.92 -14.30 -9.96
N SER A 449 11.28 -13.20 -9.30
CA SER A 449 12.42 -13.13 -8.39
C SER A 449 12.14 -12.31 -7.12
N ALA A 450 13.01 -12.46 -6.12
CA ALA A 450 12.99 -11.58 -4.94
C ALA A 450 13.31 -10.13 -5.31
N ASP A 451 14.03 -9.89 -6.41
CA ASP A 451 14.36 -8.56 -6.89
C ASP A 451 13.12 -7.92 -7.53
N ASP A 452 12.33 -8.68 -8.28
CA ASP A 452 11.05 -8.23 -8.86
C ASP A 452 10.07 -7.87 -7.75
N ARG A 453 9.87 -8.78 -6.79
CA ARG A 453 8.99 -8.55 -5.63
C ARG A 453 9.41 -7.34 -4.81
N ARG A 454 10.72 -7.17 -4.62
CA ARG A 454 11.22 -5.96 -3.96
C ARG A 454 10.92 -4.74 -4.83
N GLY A 455 11.25 -4.80 -6.12
CA GLY A 455 10.97 -3.80 -7.16
C GLY A 455 9.61 -3.14 -7.02
N VAL A 456 8.55 -3.97 -6.93
CA VAL A 456 7.16 -3.50 -6.91
C VAL A 456 6.65 -2.99 -5.56
N LEU A 457 7.35 -3.22 -4.44
CA LEU A 457 6.86 -2.81 -3.12
C LEU A 457 6.46 -1.32 -3.01
N PRO A 458 7.24 -0.35 -3.51
CA PRO A 458 6.87 1.06 -3.41
C PRO A 458 5.55 1.39 -4.12
N GLU A 459 5.28 0.75 -5.26
CA GLU A 459 4.04 0.91 -6.01
C GLU A 459 2.86 0.26 -5.27
N ILE A 460 3.08 -0.92 -4.67
CA ILE A 460 2.08 -1.59 -3.82
C ILE A 460 1.71 -0.70 -2.63
N GLU A 461 2.71 -0.23 -1.89
CA GLU A 461 2.55 0.60 -0.69
C GLU A 461 1.85 1.91 -1.02
N GLN A 462 2.27 2.60 -2.09
CA GLN A 462 1.60 3.81 -2.55
C GLN A 462 0.13 3.54 -2.90
N SER A 463 -0.13 2.46 -3.64
CA SER A 463 -1.49 2.12 -4.07
C SER A 463 -2.42 1.91 -2.87
N VAL A 464 -2.01 1.10 -1.89
CA VAL A 464 -2.85 0.83 -0.73
C VAL A 464 -2.95 2.04 0.22
N ALA A 465 -1.91 2.88 0.33
CA ALA A 465 -1.99 4.15 1.04
C ALA A 465 -3.03 5.11 0.40
N GLU A 466 -3.13 5.08 -0.93
CA GLU A 466 -4.13 5.82 -1.69
C GLU A 466 -5.52 5.15 -1.68
N GLY A 467 -5.71 4.04 -0.97
CA GLY A 467 -6.99 3.33 -0.91
C GLY A 467 -7.31 2.52 -2.17
N LYS A 468 -6.29 2.12 -2.94
CA LYS A 468 -6.40 1.24 -4.11
C LYS A 468 -5.92 -0.16 -3.72
N PRO A 469 -6.82 -1.14 -3.48
CA PRO A 469 -6.42 -2.50 -3.15
C PRO A 469 -5.58 -3.11 -4.28
N VAL A 470 -4.62 -3.96 -3.92
CA VAL A 470 -3.68 -4.59 -4.87
C VAL A 470 -3.91 -6.10 -4.86
N PRO A 471 -4.59 -6.66 -5.87
CA PRO A 471 -4.69 -8.11 -6.05
C PRO A 471 -3.30 -8.74 -6.23
N ILE A 472 -3.07 -9.88 -5.58
CA ILE A 472 -1.83 -10.65 -5.72
C ILE A 472 -2.14 -12.13 -5.93
N LYS A 473 -1.22 -12.82 -6.61
CA LYS A 473 -1.25 -14.26 -6.79
C LYS A 473 -0.08 -14.89 -6.05
N THR A 474 -0.38 -15.92 -5.29
CA THR A 474 0.59 -16.82 -4.69
C THR A 474 0.53 -18.22 -5.30
N VAL A 475 1.65 -18.92 -5.32
CA VAL A 475 1.76 -20.27 -5.89
C VAL A 475 2.51 -21.24 -4.98
N GLY A 476 2.36 -22.53 -5.29
CA GLY A 476 3.09 -23.66 -4.70
C GLY A 476 2.52 -24.98 -5.23
N GLU A 477 1.64 -25.63 -4.46
CA GLU A 477 0.89 -26.83 -4.91
C GLU A 477 -0.26 -26.51 -5.89
N GLY A 478 -0.48 -25.21 -6.15
CA GLY A 478 -1.48 -24.67 -7.07
C GLY A 478 -1.36 -23.14 -7.10
N GLY A 479 -2.41 -22.43 -7.53
CA GLY A 479 -2.50 -20.98 -7.44
C GLY A 479 -3.53 -20.54 -6.40
N HIS A 480 -3.25 -19.46 -5.68
CA HIS A 480 -4.18 -18.80 -4.76
C HIS A 480 -4.13 -17.30 -4.98
N ALA A 481 -5.28 -16.63 -4.88
CA ALA A 481 -5.38 -15.18 -5.01
C ALA A 481 -5.70 -14.56 -3.66
N LEU A 482 -5.07 -13.42 -3.41
CA LEU A 482 -5.20 -12.61 -2.20
C LEU A 482 -5.30 -11.13 -2.61
N VAL A 483 -5.56 -10.24 -1.65
CA VAL A 483 -5.53 -8.79 -1.88
C VAL A 483 -4.72 -8.12 -0.78
N ILE A 484 -3.78 -7.25 -1.15
CA ILE A 484 -3.14 -6.35 -0.21
C ILE A 484 -4.04 -5.12 -0.06
N VAL A 485 -4.41 -4.81 1.17
CA VAL A 485 -5.46 -3.84 1.50
C VAL A 485 -4.97 -2.67 2.36
N GLY A 486 -3.75 -2.76 2.87
CA GLY A 486 -3.14 -1.74 3.71
C GLY A 486 -1.67 -2.02 3.95
N HIS A 487 -0.96 -1.06 4.54
CA HIS A 487 0.44 -1.23 4.92
C HIS A 487 0.76 -0.43 6.19
N GLU A 488 1.66 -0.96 7.02
CA GLU A 488 2.10 -0.32 8.26
C GLU A 488 3.46 -0.86 8.72
N GLY A 489 4.37 0.03 9.08
CA GLY A 489 5.57 -0.34 9.85
C GLY A 489 6.42 -1.46 9.25
N GLY A 490 6.58 -1.50 7.92
CA GLY A 490 7.35 -2.55 7.25
C GLY A 490 6.53 -3.80 6.88
N LYS A 491 5.20 -3.71 6.91
CA LYS A 491 4.28 -4.83 6.72
C LYS A 491 3.13 -4.46 5.80
N LEU A 492 2.58 -5.49 5.16
CA LEU A 492 1.42 -5.45 4.28
C LEU A 492 0.26 -6.17 4.98
N GLN A 493 -0.91 -5.54 5.03
CA GLN A 493 -2.15 -6.18 5.46
C GLN A 493 -2.76 -6.89 4.25
N VAL A 494 -2.94 -8.20 4.38
CA VAL A 494 -3.36 -9.07 3.28
C VAL A 494 -4.69 -9.70 3.63
N HIS A 495 -5.71 -9.45 2.82
CA HIS A 495 -6.98 -10.18 2.86
C HIS A 495 -6.84 -11.50 2.10
N ASN A 496 -7.20 -12.59 2.78
CA ASN A 496 -7.35 -13.90 2.20
C ASN A 496 -8.86 -14.19 2.01
N PRO A 497 -9.29 -14.61 0.81
CA PRO A 497 -10.68 -14.97 0.54
C PRO A 497 -11.18 -16.18 1.36
N TRP A 498 -10.38 -16.75 2.27
CA TRP A 498 -10.86 -17.62 3.34
C TRP A 498 -11.58 -16.88 4.47
N GLY A 499 -11.71 -15.56 4.38
CA GLY A 499 -12.45 -14.73 5.33
C GLY A 499 -11.58 -14.23 6.46
N GLU A 500 -10.31 -13.92 6.19
CA GLU A 500 -9.38 -13.40 7.20
C GLU A 500 -8.46 -12.32 6.62
N THR A 501 -7.86 -11.53 7.50
CA THR A 501 -6.80 -10.58 7.17
C THR A 501 -5.57 -10.88 8.02
N THR A 502 -4.39 -10.78 7.42
CA THR A 502 -3.12 -11.07 8.09
C THR A 502 -2.06 -10.04 7.72
N TRP A 503 -1.29 -9.62 8.72
CA TRP A 503 -0.10 -8.78 8.50
C TRP A 503 1.12 -9.63 8.11
N VAL A 504 1.68 -9.36 6.93
CA VAL A 504 2.88 -10.02 6.40
C VAL A 504 4.02 -9.00 6.32
N SER A 505 5.23 -9.36 6.72
CA SER A 505 6.36 -8.42 6.58
C SER A 505 6.77 -8.26 5.12
N GLU A 506 7.27 -7.08 4.74
CA GLU A 506 7.86 -6.85 3.41
C GLU A 506 8.92 -7.91 3.08
N ASN A 507 9.71 -8.32 4.08
CA ASN A 507 10.71 -9.37 3.92
C ASN A 507 10.08 -10.75 3.65
N ASP A 508 8.95 -11.06 4.28
CA ASP A 508 8.21 -12.29 4.00
C ASP A 508 7.65 -12.25 2.57
N PHE A 509 7.10 -11.12 2.13
CA PHE A 509 6.65 -10.92 0.75
C PHE A 509 7.79 -11.13 -0.25
N VAL A 510 8.89 -10.38 -0.09
CA VAL A 510 10.05 -10.40 -0.98
C VAL A 510 10.67 -11.79 -1.13
N ASN A 511 10.72 -12.56 -0.05
CA ASN A 511 11.37 -13.87 -0.06
C ASN A 511 10.41 -15.04 -0.31
N GLY A 512 9.15 -14.80 -0.70
CA GLY A 512 8.21 -15.89 -0.99
C GLY A 512 7.79 -16.67 0.26
N ASN A 513 7.56 -15.98 1.37
CA ASN A 513 7.12 -16.55 2.64
C ASN A 513 5.69 -16.11 3.01
N MET A 514 4.78 -16.13 2.03
CA MET A 514 3.38 -15.71 2.18
C MET A 514 2.51 -16.68 3.00
N HIS A 515 3.07 -17.79 3.48
CA HIS A 515 2.36 -18.83 4.22
C HIS A 515 1.57 -18.34 5.45
N LYS A 516 1.91 -17.17 6.01
CA LYS A 516 1.10 -16.55 7.07
C LYS A 516 -0.25 -16.06 6.57
N ALA A 517 -0.30 -15.56 5.34
CA ALA A 517 -1.51 -15.06 4.70
C ALA A 517 -2.20 -16.09 3.81
N SER A 518 -1.50 -17.13 3.31
CA SER A 518 -2.04 -18.13 2.38
C SER A 518 -1.92 -19.59 2.81
N ASP A 519 -1.14 -19.93 3.85
CA ASP A 519 -0.66 -21.28 4.19
C ASP A 519 0.52 -21.84 3.38
N SER A 520 1.05 -22.99 3.85
CA SER A 520 2.27 -23.61 3.32
C SER A 520 2.17 -24.15 1.89
N ARG A 521 0.95 -24.27 1.34
CA ARG A 521 0.70 -24.75 -0.02
C ARG A 521 0.92 -23.65 -1.05
N PHE A 522 0.84 -22.37 -0.66
CA PHE A 522 0.96 -21.23 -1.57
C PHE A 522 1.91 -20.14 -1.04
N PRO A 523 3.19 -20.44 -0.76
CA PRO A 523 4.08 -19.50 -0.09
C PRO A 523 4.61 -18.38 -1.00
N ASP A 524 4.66 -18.58 -2.32
CA ASP A 524 5.41 -17.71 -3.21
C ASP A 524 4.52 -16.68 -3.91
N ALA A 525 4.72 -15.38 -3.68
CA ALA A 525 4.07 -14.33 -4.48
C ALA A 525 4.70 -14.25 -5.88
N THR A 526 3.88 -14.41 -6.92
CA THR A 526 4.35 -14.48 -8.32
C THR A 526 3.67 -13.51 -9.26
N GLY A 527 2.65 -12.79 -8.81
CA GLY A 527 2.01 -11.77 -9.62
C GLY A 527 1.30 -10.75 -8.76
N VAL A 528 1.25 -9.51 -9.22
CA VAL A 528 0.48 -8.40 -8.64
C VAL A 528 -0.31 -7.70 -9.74
N HIS A 529 -1.45 -7.12 -9.40
CA HIS A 529 -2.16 -6.17 -10.26
C HIS A 529 -2.05 -4.78 -9.65
N LEU A 530 -1.39 -3.87 -10.36
CA LEU A 530 -1.13 -2.51 -9.91
C LEU A 530 -1.94 -1.50 -10.73
N PRO A 531 -2.45 -0.43 -10.10
CA PRO A 531 -3.10 0.68 -10.80
C PRO A 531 -2.08 1.47 -11.65
N LYS A 532 -2.47 1.88 -12.87
CA LYS A 532 -1.65 2.69 -13.79
C LYS A 532 -1.76 4.20 -13.59
#